data_AF-A0A3P9MWB1-F1
#
_entry.id   AF-A0A3P9MWB1-F1
#
_cell.length_a   1.000
_cell.length_b   1.000
_cell.length_c   1.000
_cell.angle_alpha   90.00
_cell.angle_beta   90.00
_cell.angle_gamma   90.00
#
_symmetry.space_group_name_H-M   'P 1'
#
loop_
_entity.id
_entity.type
_entity.pdbx_description
1 polymer ?
#
loop_
_entity_poly.entity_id
_entity_poly.type
_entity_poly.pdbx_seq_one_letter_code
_entity_poly.pdbx_strand_id
1 'polypeptide(L)'
;MKCVGGDCHFHGRKQNMQRSVQLLLQNTLIYEYDTKLKISHILQIIQRDTSEINIETPESLTEAFLRRLLMCDTNARSVKCLSSDLEMDKKNAINPLDLIAGLFLCSDKFLQQNMVGKMVQCQFAVTLLLPNVETRELTMMLWSMREIVQNFTALQQAFRGTGSEERLVFSEMPLVSFARPGKHFLSKSQMLNKLLSNRCGDVPRRISEGLVEFSWYLPCGNRSVDKFSEPMAVANLRGDIRSFDKQFTFLCQSSAVVYILCEESEVEYFKYLQGKQLQAKVILISSKRGKSFRLTVEPNLKTTNLSETKTTETELARPLQESVSQMLGKKSKKVSLENLAERAWRCEILVDDDSNECRSALKYARKITARIDKISEFKDEELPTQGDIWKAISWVQTEHWKLRKAGKIKAEEYRKTLERAEKEFKKKQQRFEMTTTMSNFLNGWSASEVHLFPEMVGNDTRGSVPAPAVSSTESIHDTKNEVS
;
A
#
# COMPACT_ATOMS: atom_id res chain seq x y z
N MET A 1 47.04 -35.28 10.12
CA MET A 1 46.09 -34.97 9.04
C MET A 1 44.73 -34.72 9.67
N LYS A 2 44.31 -33.44 9.75
CA LYS A 2 42.99 -32.99 10.23
C LYS A 2 42.31 -32.30 9.06
N CYS A 3 41.10 -32.72 8.69
CA CYS A 3 40.17 -31.91 7.91
C CYS A 3 39.07 -31.42 8.85
N VAL A 4 38.87 -30.10 8.81
CA VAL A 4 38.07 -29.30 9.74
C VAL A 4 36.66 -29.12 9.18
N GLY A 5 35.66 -29.32 10.02
CA GLY A 5 34.26 -29.10 9.71
C GLY A 5 33.91 -27.61 9.59
N GLY A 6 33.40 -27.22 8.42
CA GLY A 6 32.84 -25.89 8.15
C GLY A 6 31.41 -25.92 7.61
N ASP A 7 30.99 -27.02 6.96
CA ASP A 7 29.77 -27.00 6.13
C ASP A 7 28.49 -27.43 6.85
N CYS A 8 28.58 -28.17 7.96
CA CYS A 8 27.39 -28.71 8.63
C CYS A 8 26.59 -27.63 9.41
N HIS A 9 27.24 -26.57 9.90
CA HIS A 9 26.57 -25.51 10.67
C HIS A 9 25.79 -24.51 9.81
N PHE A 10 26.16 -24.32 8.54
CA PHE A 10 25.49 -23.41 7.62
C PHE A 10 24.21 -24.03 7.02
N HIS A 11 24.23 -25.33 6.76
CA HIS A 11 23.06 -26.07 6.26
C HIS A 11 21.95 -26.21 7.32
N GLY A 12 22.32 -26.50 8.58
CA GLY A 12 21.36 -26.61 9.70
C GLY A 12 20.67 -25.30 10.08
N ARG A 13 21.31 -24.13 9.89
CA ARG A 13 20.66 -22.81 10.10
C ARG A 13 19.71 -22.45 8.96
N LYS A 14 20.02 -22.81 7.71
CA LYS A 14 19.16 -22.55 6.54
C LYS A 14 17.86 -23.37 6.59
N GLN A 15 17.93 -24.66 6.93
CA GLN A 15 16.74 -25.51 7.06
C GLN A 15 15.84 -25.09 8.23
N ASN A 16 16.41 -24.68 9.37
CA ASN A 16 15.62 -24.17 10.51
C ASN A 16 14.98 -22.79 10.24
N MET A 17 15.62 -21.93 9.45
CA MET A 17 15.05 -20.65 9.03
C MET A 17 13.91 -20.86 8.02
N GLN A 18 14.08 -21.73 7.03
CA GLN A 18 13.01 -22.11 6.09
C GLN A 18 11.81 -22.72 6.81
N ARG A 19 12.01 -23.63 7.78
CA ARG A 19 10.93 -24.15 8.64
C ARG A 19 10.25 -23.07 9.46
N SER A 20 10.99 -22.10 9.99
CA SER A 20 10.44 -21.01 10.80
C SER A 20 9.63 -20.00 9.99
N VAL A 21 10.00 -19.78 8.73
CA VAL A 21 9.28 -18.95 7.76
C VAL A 21 8.05 -19.69 7.27
N GLN A 22 8.18 -20.97 6.96
CA GLN A 22 7.06 -21.83 6.59
C GLN A 22 6.07 -21.99 7.75
N LEU A 23 6.52 -22.05 9.01
CA LEU A 23 5.67 -22.01 10.21
C LEU A 23 5.02 -20.64 10.42
N LEU A 24 5.71 -19.54 10.13
CA LEU A 24 5.10 -18.19 10.20
C LEU A 24 4.02 -18.04 9.13
N LEU A 25 4.28 -18.54 7.93
CA LEU A 25 3.35 -18.54 6.81
C LEU A 25 2.20 -19.53 7.07
N GLN A 26 2.48 -20.77 7.49
CA GLN A 26 1.49 -21.80 7.86
C GLN A 26 0.57 -21.36 9.01
N ASN A 27 1.14 -20.74 10.06
CA ASN A 27 0.37 -20.27 11.23
C ASN A 27 -0.23 -18.86 11.05
N THR A 28 -0.18 -18.27 9.86
CA THR A 28 -0.87 -17.01 9.55
C THR A 28 -2.03 -17.20 8.54
N LEU A 29 -2.63 -18.40 8.56
CA LEU A 29 -3.75 -18.89 7.70
C LEU A 29 -3.35 -19.49 6.35
N ILE A 30 -2.27 -20.28 6.27
CA ILE A 30 -1.88 -20.94 5.02
C ILE A 30 -1.93 -22.46 5.18
N TYR A 31 -3.06 -23.05 4.78
CA TYR A 31 -3.06 -24.43 4.32
C TYR A 31 -2.92 -24.53 2.79
N GLU A 32 -3.23 -23.48 2.03
CA GLU A 32 -3.10 -23.54 0.56
C GLU A 32 -2.62 -22.19 0.02
N TYR A 33 -1.44 -22.17 -0.60
CA TYR A 33 -0.94 -21.05 -1.41
C TYR A 33 -1.90 -20.69 -2.56
N ASP A 34 -2.85 -21.58 -2.87
CA ASP A 34 -3.80 -21.47 -3.99
C ASP A 34 -4.92 -20.47 -3.71
N THR A 35 -5.26 -20.18 -2.44
CA THR A 35 -6.31 -19.20 -2.10
C THR A 35 -5.72 -17.96 -1.43
N LYS A 36 -5.56 -16.88 -2.21
CA LYS A 36 -5.15 -15.57 -1.69
C LYS A 36 -6.19 -14.99 -0.71
N LEU A 37 -5.73 -14.35 0.37
CA LEU A 37 -6.59 -13.59 1.29
C LEU A 37 -7.25 -12.43 0.54
N LYS A 38 -8.57 -12.30 0.69
CA LYS A 38 -9.38 -11.25 0.08
C LYS A 38 -9.89 -10.28 1.14
N ILE A 39 -10.26 -9.07 0.71
CA ILE A 39 -10.91 -8.07 1.58
C ILE A 39 -12.16 -8.65 2.26
N SER A 40 -12.95 -9.48 1.55
CA SER A 40 -14.17 -10.11 2.10
C SER A 40 -13.90 -10.94 3.35
N HIS A 41 -12.77 -11.66 3.41
CA HIS A 41 -12.40 -12.43 4.60
C HIS A 41 -12.19 -11.51 5.80
N ILE A 42 -11.65 -10.31 5.61
CA ILE A 42 -11.43 -9.35 6.71
C ILE A 42 -12.71 -8.56 7.04
N LEU A 43 -13.60 -8.33 6.09
CA LEU A 43 -14.88 -7.67 6.39
C LEU A 43 -15.85 -8.59 7.15
N GLN A 44 -15.83 -9.90 6.88
CA GLN A 44 -16.58 -10.89 7.68
C GLN A 44 -16.16 -10.90 9.16
N ILE A 45 -14.91 -10.52 9.43
CA ILE A 45 -14.31 -10.47 10.76
C ILE A 45 -14.89 -9.32 11.63
N ILE A 46 -15.62 -8.36 11.05
CA ILE A 46 -16.19 -7.17 11.75
C ILE A 46 -17.34 -7.53 12.72
N GLN A 47 -17.92 -8.74 12.64
CA GLN A 47 -19.10 -9.11 13.44
C GLN A 47 -18.83 -9.35 14.94
N ARG A 48 -17.57 -9.30 15.40
CA ARG A 48 -17.18 -9.43 16.82
C ARG A 48 -16.54 -8.15 17.34
N ASP A 49 -17.06 -7.63 18.44
CA ASP A 49 -16.61 -6.39 19.10
C ASP A 49 -15.12 -6.43 19.50
N THR A 50 -14.52 -5.24 19.46
CA THR A 50 -13.09 -4.91 19.61
C THR A 50 -12.46 -5.18 20.98
N SER A 51 -13.16 -5.79 21.92
CA SER A 51 -12.62 -6.06 23.26
C SER A 51 -11.80 -7.36 23.24
N GLU A 52 -10.47 -7.18 23.22
CA GLU A 52 -9.48 -8.18 23.63
C GLU A 52 -9.48 -9.48 22.81
N ILE A 53 -8.98 -9.41 21.57
CA ILE A 53 -8.41 -10.63 20.96
C ILE A 53 -7.24 -11.05 21.85
N ASN A 54 -7.41 -12.18 22.54
CA ASN A 54 -6.30 -12.86 23.19
C ASN A 54 -5.27 -13.25 22.12
N ILE A 55 -4.15 -12.54 22.13
CA ILE A 55 -3.01 -12.82 21.25
C ILE A 55 -2.31 -14.04 21.84
N GLU A 56 -2.84 -15.22 21.56
CA GLU A 56 -2.27 -16.51 21.98
C GLU A 56 -1.64 -17.27 20.80
N THR A 57 -2.07 -16.99 19.56
CA THR A 57 -1.59 -17.67 18.35
C THR A 57 -1.11 -16.69 17.26
N PRO A 58 -0.28 -17.12 16.30
CA PRO A 58 0.14 -16.27 15.19
C PRO A 58 -1.02 -15.89 14.23
N GLU A 59 -2.08 -16.70 14.15
CA GLU A 59 -3.30 -16.38 13.42
C GLU A 59 -4.02 -15.21 14.09
N SER A 60 -4.19 -15.27 15.43
CA SER A 60 -4.85 -14.19 16.17
C SER A 60 -4.03 -12.89 16.18
N LEU A 61 -2.70 -12.99 16.10
CA LEU A 61 -1.81 -11.84 15.87
C LEU A 61 -2.08 -11.17 14.50
N THR A 62 -2.21 -11.98 13.45
CA THR A 62 -2.43 -11.51 12.07
C THR A 62 -3.79 -10.86 11.93
N GLU A 63 -4.82 -11.49 12.50
CA GLU A 63 -6.17 -10.94 12.57
C GLU A 63 -6.20 -9.63 13.36
N ALA A 64 -5.56 -9.59 14.53
CA ALA A 64 -5.48 -8.38 15.35
C ALA A 64 -4.77 -7.24 14.61
N PHE A 65 -3.68 -7.52 13.90
CA PHE A 65 -2.99 -6.53 13.08
C PHE A 65 -3.89 -5.98 11.97
N LEU A 66 -4.51 -6.87 11.18
CA LEU A 66 -5.38 -6.46 10.07
C LEU A 66 -6.59 -5.64 10.56
N ARG A 67 -7.23 -6.05 11.67
CA ARG A 67 -8.34 -5.30 12.29
C ARG A 67 -7.91 -3.89 12.71
N ARG A 68 -6.80 -3.78 13.44
CA ARG A 68 -6.27 -2.48 13.88
C ARG A 68 -5.89 -1.60 12.69
N LEU A 69 -5.28 -2.20 11.66
CA LEU A 69 -4.93 -1.49 10.44
C LEU A 69 -6.17 -0.96 9.71
N LEU A 70 -7.23 -1.77 9.57
CA LEU A 70 -8.48 -1.35 8.94
C LEU A 70 -9.19 -0.22 9.70
N MET A 71 -9.09 -0.23 11.03
CA MET A 71 -9.57 0.84 11.93
C MET A 71 -8.66 2.07 11.95
N CYS A 72 -7.59 2.08 11.16
CA CYS A 72 -6.60 3.16 11.12
C CYS A 72 -5.93 3.42 12.47
N ASP A 73 -5.78 2.39 13.31
CA ASP A 73 -5.10 2.52 14.59
C ASP A 73 -3.60 2.78 14.38
N THR A 74 -3.12 3.94 14.82
CA THR A 74 -1.69 4.31 14.77
C THR A 74 -0.78 3.36 15.54
N ASN A 75 -1.35 2.57 16.47
CA ASN A 75 -0.67 1.53 17.24
C ASN A 75 -0.84 0.13 16.61
N ALA A 76 -1.37 0.02 15.39
CA ALA A 76 -1.49 -1.26 14.69
C ALA A 76 -0.14 -1.98 14.53
N ARG A 77 1.00 -1.26 14.46
CA ARG A 77 2.34 -1.87 14.44
C ARG A 77 2.87 -2.28 15.82
N SER A 78 2.25 -1.78 16.89
CA SER A 78 2.66 -2.07 18.26
C SER A 78 1.87 -3.23 18.87
N VAL A 79 1.29 -4.11 18.04
CA VAL A 79 0.75 -5.38 18.57
C VAL A 79 1.87 -6.01 19.37
N LYS A 80 1.66 -6.16 20.69
CA LYS A 80 2.66 -6.69 21.62
C LYS A 80 3.20 -7.95 20.94
N CYS A 81 4.48 -7.96 20.58
CA CYS A 81 5.16 -9.21 20.28
C CYS A 81 4.81 -10.15 21.44
N LEU A 82 4.34 -11.36 21.12
CA LEU A 82 4.19 -12.46 22.08
C LEU A 82 5.50 -12.61 22.86
N SER A 83 5.63 -11.90 23.99
CA SER A 83 6.73 -11.97 24.93
C SER A 83 6.34 -11.17 26.17
N SER A 84 5.38 -11.67 26.94
CA SER A 84 5.27 -11.29 28.34
C SER A 84 6.44 -11.93 29.11
N ASP A 85 7.37 -11.07 29.53
CA ASP A 85 8.14 -11.12 30.79
C ASP A 85 9.24 -12.15 31.03
N LEU A 86 9.73 -12.91 30.05
CA LEU A 86 10.93 -13.74 30.26
C LEU A 86 11.97 -13.58 29.14
N GLU A 87 13.22 -13.27 29.51
CA GLU A 87 14.41 -13.09 28.65
C GLU A 87 14.70 -14.28 27.69
N MET A 88 13.98 -15.39 27.81
CA MET A 88 14.06 -16.57 26.94
C MET A 88 13.28 -16.46 25.61
N ASP A 89 12.30 -15.56 25.46
CA ASP A 89 11.34 -15.60 24.33
C ASP A 89 11.58 -14.62 23.16
N LYS A 90 12.65 -13.80 23.18
CA LYS A 90 13.00 -12.90 22.05
C LYS A 90 13.21 -13.63 20.72
N LYS A 91 13.45 -14.95 20.75
CA LYS A 91 13.54 -15.78 19.54
C LYS A 91 12.20 -16.04 18.88
N ASN A 92 11.09 -16.07 19.62
CA ASN A 92 9.75 -16.39 19.11
C ASN A 92 8.93 -15.15 18.72
N ALA A 93 9.38 -13.95 19.12
CA ALA A 93 8.78 -12.69 18.74
C ALA A 93 8.76 -12.51 17.20
N ILE A 94 7.58 -12.19 16.66
CA ILE A 94 7.37 -11.94 15.24
C ILE A 94 7.65 -10.47 14.96
N ASN A 95 8.61 -10.18 14.08
CA ASN A 95 8.86 -8.80 13.68
C ASN A 95 7.62 -8.24 12.93
N PRO A 96 7.14 -7.03 13.25
CA PRO A 96 6.01 -6.43 12.54
C PRO A 96 6.19 -6.33 11.01
N LEU A 97 7.43 -6.15 10.54
CA LEU A 97 7.72 -6.17 9.10
C LEU A 97 7.68 -7.57 8.49
N ASP A 98 8.02 -8.61 9.26
CA ASP A 98 7.84 -9.97 8.80
C ASP A 98 6.33 -10.28 8.68
N LEU A 99 5.53 -9.84 9.66
CA LEU A 99 4.07 -9.96 9.56
C LEU A 99 3.51 -9.23 8.33
N ILE A 100 3.92 -7.98 8.11
CA ILE A 100 3.50 -7.20 6.95
C ILE A 100 3.93 -7.89 5.65
N ALA A 101 5.20 -8.29 5.53
CA ALA A 101 5.71 -8.96 4.33
C ALA A 101 4.96 -10.28 4.04
N GLY A 102 4.69 -11.08 5.07
CA GLY A 102 3.89 -12.31 4.96
C GLY A 102 2.48 -12.01 4.48
N LEU A 103 1.80 -11.04 5.07
CA LEU A 103 0.47 -10.60 4.65
C LEU A 103 0.45 -10.14 3.19
N PHE A 104 1.43 -9.36 2.74
CA PHE A 104 1.50 -8.96 1.33
C PHE A 104 1.64 -10.18 0.41
N LEU A 105 2.50 -11.14 0.74
CA LEU A 105 2.69 -12.36 -0.06
C LEU A 105 1.42 -13.23 -0.11
N CYS A 106 0.60 -13.23 0.94
CA CYS A 106 -0.60 -14.06 1.06
C CYS A 106 -1.89 -13.37 0.59
N SER A 107 -1.87 -12.06 0.36
CA SER A 107 -3.05 -11.27 0.00
C SER A 107 -3.24 -11.16 -1.50
N ASP A 108 -4.50 -11.03 -1.93
CA ASP A 108 -4.83 -10.63 -3.28
C ASP A 108 -4.50 -9.15 -3.52
N LYS A 109 -4.50 -8.75 -4.78
CA LYS A 109 -4.08 -7.39 -5.17
C LYS A 109 -4.97 -6.29 -4.60
N PHE A 110 -6.26 -6.57 -4.40
CA PHE A 110 -7.21 -5.62 -3.82
C PHE A 110 -6.92 -5.42 -2.33
N LEU A 111 -6.71 -6.50 -1.59
CA LEU A 111 -6.34 -6.43 -0.19
C LEU A 111 -4.99 -5.74 0.00
N GLN A 112 -4.00 -6.03 -0.85
CA GLN A 112 -2.72 -5.31 -0.84
C GLN A 112 -2.91 -3.79 -1.01
N GLN A 113 -3.74 -3.34 -1.96
CA GLN A 113 -4.07 -1.92 -2.14
C GLN A 113 -4.75 -1.33 -0.90
N ASN A 114 -5.73 -2.04 -0.34
CA ASN A 114 -6.43 -1.60 0.86
C ASN A 114 -5.48 -1.47 2.07
N MET A 115 -4.63 -2.47 2.28
CA MET A 115 -3.61 -2.46 3.33
C MET A 115 -2.67 -1.25 3.17
N VAL A 116 -2.16 -1.00 1.96
CA VAL A 116 -1.30 0.16 1.69
C VAL A 116 -2.02 1.47 1.99
N GLY A 117 -3.27 1.63 1.53
CA GLY A 117 -4.06 2.83 1.81
C GLY A 117 -4.23 3.08 3.31
N LYS A 118 -4.52 2.02 4.09
CA LYS A 118 -4.64 2.07 5.54
C LYS A 118 -3.30 2.35 6.23
N MET A 119 -2.21 1.75 5.77
CA MET A 119 -0.86 2.02 6.26
C MET A 119 -0.51 3.49 6.09
N VAL A 120 -0.80 4.08 4.93
CA VAL A 120 -0.59 5.51 4.69
C VAL A 120 -1.43 6.37 5.64
N GLN A 121 -2.70 6.02 5.87
CA GLN A 121 -3.56 6.72 6.85
C GLN A 121 -3.00 6.66 8.27
N CYS A 122 -2.37 5.54 8.65
CA CYS A 122 -1.67 5.38 9.92
C CYS A 122 -0.26 6.03 9.96
N GLN A 123 0.16 6.74 8.90
CA GLN A 123 1.51 7.30 8.75
C GLN A 123 2.62 6.24 8.79
N PHE A 124 2.31 5.03 8.31
CA PHE A 124 3.26 3.94 8.23
C PHE A 124 4.01 3.96 6.91
N ALA A 125 5.31 3.64 6.95
CA ALA A 125 6.05 3.35 5.74
C ALA A 125 5.47 2.10 5.05
N VAL A 126 5.19 2.19 3.75
CA VAL A 126 4.66 1.10 2.91
C VAL A 126 5.80 0.27 2.32
N THR A 127 5.50 -0.86 1.71
CA THR A 127 6.50 -1.71 1.05
C THR A 127 6.69 -1.25 -0.39
N LEU A 128 7.88 -0.79 -0.77
CA LEU A 128 8.22 -0.51 -2.17
C LEU A 128 8.79 -1.74 -2.87
N LEU A 129 9.79 -2.39 -2.27
CA LEU A 129 10.35 -3.66 -2.77
C LEU A 129 10.10 -4.77 -1.76
N LEU A 130 9.38 -5.80 -2.18
CA LEU A 130 9.02 -6.96 -1.39
C LEU A 130 9.88 -8.17 -1.81
N PRO A 131 10.77 -8.68 -0.94
CA PRO A 131 11.49 -9.92 -1.19
C PRO A 131 10.57 -11.12 -0.95
N ASN A 132 10.63 -12.10 -1.85
CA ASN A 132 10.05 -13.42 -1.63
C ASN A 132 11.15 -14.39 -1.21
N VAL A 133 11.10 -14.88 0.03
CA VAL A 133 12.14 -15.78 0.57
C VAL A 133 12.12 -17.15 -0.10
N GLU A 134 10.97 -17.59 -0.61
CA GLU A 134 10.78 -18.89 -1.23
C GLU A 134 11.26 -18.89 -2.68
N THR A 135 10.75 -17.96 -3.50
CA THR A 135 11.13 -17.86 -4.92
C THR A 135 12.44 -17.12 -5.16
N ARG A 136 12.93 -16.38 -4.15
CA ARG A 136 14.05 -15.43 -4.23
C ARG A 136 13.82 -14.28 -5.21
N GLU A 137 12.59 -14.11 -5.66
CA GLU A 137 12.20 -12.98 -6.48
C GLU A 137 12.06 -11.71 -5.64
N LEU A 138 12.20 -10.58 -6.31
CA LEU A 138 12.02 -9.27 -5.73
C LEU A 138 10.98 -8.54 -6.57
N THR A 139 9.91 -8.09 -5.91
CA THR A 139 8.79 -7.42 -6.58
C THR A 139 8.68 -5.99 -6.09
N MET A 140 8.63 -5.04 -7.02
CA MET A 140 8.22 -3.67 -6.79
C MET A 140 6.70 -3.60 -6.70
N MET A 141 6.18 -3.07 -5.59
CA MET A 141 4.76 -3.08 -5.25
C MET A 141 4.01 -1.84 -5.78
N LEU A 142 4.10 -1.56 -7.08
CA LEU A 142 3.50 -0.38 -7.71
C LEU A 142 1.97 -0.41 -7.70
N TRP A 143 1.35 -1.53 -8.08
CA TRP A 143 -0.11 -1.70 -8.11
C TRP A 143 -0.72 -1.41 -6.75
N SER A 144 -0.10 -1.91 -5.68
CA SER A 144 -0.55 -1.69 -4.30
C SER A 144 -0.62 -0.20 -3.92
N MET A 145 0.15 0.67 -4.58
CA MET A 145 0.23 2.11 -4.30
C MET A 145 -0.63 2.97 -5.25
N ARG A 146 -1.25 2.42 -6.31
CA ARG A 146 -1.99 3.16 -7.36
C ARG A 146 -3.11 4.07 -6.84
N GLU A 147 -3.77 3.69 -5.74
CA GLU A 147 -4.92 4.42 -5.18
C GLU A 147 -4.54 5.52 -4.18
N ILE A 148 -3.25 5.69 -3.85
CA ILE A 148 -2.85 6.67 -2.84
C ILE A 148 -3.02 8.09 -3.37
N VAL A 149 -4.00 8.79 -2.80
CA VAL A 149 -4.22 10.23 -2.95
C VAL A 149 -3.84 10.91 -1.63
N GLN A 150 -3.07 11.99 -1.71
CA GLN A 150 -2.73 12.80 -0.55
C GLN A 150 -2.80 14.28 -0.87
N ASN A 151 -3.18 15.05 0.15
CA ASN A 151 -3.19 16.49 0.11
C ASN A 151 -1.90 17.02 0.73
N PHE A 152 -1.21 17.89 0.02
CA PHE A 152 -0.04 18.57 0.56
C PHE A 152 0.08 19.98 0.00
N THR A 153 0.75 20.83 0.75
CA THR A 153 0.94 22.23 0.40
C THR A 153 2.42 22.55 0.50
N ALA A 154 3.11 22.63 -0.64
CA ALA A 154 4.48 23.11 -0.67
C ALA A 154 4.54 24.57 -0.18
N LEU A 155 5.65 24.99 0.42
CA LEU A 155 5.73 26.30 1.06
C LEU A 155 5.44 27.45 0.09
N GLN A 156 5.86 27.34 -1.18
CA GLN A 156 5.56 28.35 -2.20
C GLN A 156 4.07 28.42 -2.58
N GLN A 157 3.36 27.30 -2.50
CA GLN A 157 1.92 27.20 -2.77
C GLN A 157 1.10 27.71 -1.58
N ALA A 158 1.58 27.53 -0.35
CA ALA A 158 0.96 28.07 0.86
C ALA A 158 0.80 29.60 0.79
N PHE A 159 1.80 30.30 0.27
CA PHE A 159 1.71 31.75 0.03
C PHE A 159 0.62 32.16 -0.97
N ARG A 160 0.19 31.24 -1.84
CA ARG A 160 -0.86 31.46 -2.84
C ARG A 160 -2.24 30.96 -2.38
N GLY A 161 -2.35 30.37 -1.19
CA GLY A 161 -3.60 29.82 -0.66
C GLY A 161 -4.10 28.57 -1.39
N THR A 162 -3.23 27.89 -2.15
CA THR A 162 -3.59 26.71 -2.95
C THR A 162 -2.91 25.47 -2.37
N GLY A 163 -3.68 24.47 -1.94
CA GLY A 163 -3.17 23.12 -1.66
C GLY A 163 -3.24 22.24 -2.91
N SER A 164 -2.45 21.17 -2.96
CA SER A 164 -2.47 20.20 -4.05
C SER A 164 -3.04 18.87 -3.54
N GLU A 165 -4.11 18.37 -4.18
CA GLU A 165 -4.59 17.00 -4.01
C GLU A 165 -4.07 16.18 -5.19
N GLU A 166 -3.13 15.27 -4.94
CA GLU A 166 -2.48 14.52 -6.00
C GLU A 166 -2.43 13.03 -5.70
N ARG A 167 -2.51 12.24 -6.78
CA ARG A 167 -2.14 10.82 -6.74
C ARG A 167 -0.63 10.69 -6.68
N LEU A 168 -0.12 10.23 -5.55
CA LEU A 168 1.32 10.19 -5.27
C LEU A 168 2.11 9.30 -6.24
N VAL A 169 1.44 8.38 -6.94
CA VAL A 169 2.10 7.55 -7.95
C VAL A 169 2.61 8.36 -9.14
N PHE A 170 1.93 9.45 -9.49
CA PHE A 170 2.29 10.32 -10.62
C PHE A 170 3.11 11.54 -10.19
N SER A 171 3.04 11.93 -8.92
CA SER A 171 3.77 13.09 -8.39
C SER A 171 5.29 12.90 -8.51
N GLU A 172 5.98 13.84 -9.14
CA GLU A 172 7.44 13.83 -9.25
C GLU A 172 8.09 14.43 -8.00
N MET A 173 8.81 13.60 -7.24
CA MET A 173 9.47 14.00 -6.00
C MET A 173 10.93 13.56 -5.96
N PRO A 174 11.82 14.30 -5.26
CA PRO A 174 13.15 13.80 -4.97
C PRO A 174 13.05 12.55 -4.10
N LEU A 175 13.73 11.47 -4.51
CA LEU A 175 13.82 10.25 -3.72
C LEU A 175 15.12 10.26 -2.89
N VAL A 176 14.96 10.18 -1.56
CA VAL A 176 16.04 10.06 -0.59
C VAL A 176 16.09 8.64 -0.07
N SER A 177 17.24 7.97 -0.17
CA SER A 177 17.36 6.58 0.27
C SER A 177 18.32 6.39 1.43
N PHE A 178 18.02 5.42 2.28
CA PHE A 178 18.82 5.08 3.44
C PHE A 178 19.17 3.59 3.45
N ALA A 179 20.47 3.32 3.58
CA ALA A 179 21.01 1.97 3.55
C ALA A 179 22.13 1.81 4.58
N ARG A 180 22.55 0.56 4.81
CA ARG A 180 23.71 0.25 5.65
C ARG A 180 24.37 -1.07 5.21
N PRO A 181 25.69 -1.23 5.29
CA PRO A 181 26.31 -2.54 5.39
C PRO A 181 26.05 -3.12 6.78
N GLY A 182 26.14 -4.44 6.92
CA GLY A 182 26.28 -5.19 8.18
C GLY A 182 25.28 -4.99 9.33
N LYS A 183 25.69 -5.48 10.50
CA LYS A 183 25.02 -5.30 11.80
C LYS A 183 25.92 -4.41 12.65
N HIS A 184 25.39 -3.28 13.13
CA HIS A 184 26.21 -2.22 13.76
C HIS A 184 25.54 -1.63 14.99
N PHE A 185 26.34 -0.88 15.75
CA PHE A 185 25.93 -0.09 16.91
C PHE A 185 24.91 1.01 16.56
N LEU A 186 24.85 1.46 15.31
CA LEU A 186 23.94 2.52 14.87
C LEU A 186 22.61 1.95 14.41
N SER A 187 21.54 2.32 15.12
CA SER A 187 20.20 1.98 14.67
C SER A 187 19.74 2.97 13.61
N LYS A 188 19.92 2.58 12.33
CA LYS A 188 19.36 3.30 11.18
C LYS A 188 17.87 3.61 11.38
N SER A 189 17.11 2.67 11.95
CA SER A 189 15.70 2.86 12.25
C SER A 189 15.48 3.96 13.29
N GLN A 190 16.26 4.04 14.38
CA GLN A 190 16.12 5.12 15.37
C GLN A 190 16.43 6.50 14.78
N MET A 191 17.44 6.60 13.91
CA MET A 191 17.76 7.85 13.21
C MET A 191 16.61 8.29 12.28
N LEU A 192 16.07 7.35 11.49
CA LEU A 192 14.93 7.62 10.61
C LEU A 192 13.66 7.95 11.38
N ASN A 193 13.43 7.31 12.51
CA ASN A 193 12.31 7.61 13.39
C ASN A 193 12.39 9.04 13.96
N LYS A 194 13.59 9.56 14.23
CA LYS A 194 13.78 10.98 14.62
C LYS A 194 13.57 11.94 13.44
N LEU A 195 14.02 11.57 12.24
CA LEU A 195 13.87 12.41 11.04
C LEU A 195 12.42 12.46 10.54
N LEU A 196 11.72 11.32 10.54
CA LEU A 196 10.41 11.12 9.90
C LEU A 196 9.28 10.72 10.85
N SER A 197 9.53 10.68 12.17
CA SER A 197 8.53 10.30 13.19
C SER A 197 7.98 8.86 13.08
N ASN A 198 8.60 7.98 12.29
CA ASN A 198 8.18 6.59 12.15
C ASN A 198 8.48 5.79 13.44
N ARG A 199 7.70 4.75 13.75
CA ARG A 199 7.93 3.89 14.93
C ARG A 199 8.04 2.42 14.48
N CYS A 200 9.21 1.81 14.71
CA CYS A 200 9.38 0.37 14.60
C CYS A 200 10.53 -0.08 15.51
N GLY A 201 10.26 -1.10 16.35
CA GLY A 201 11.20 -1.67 17.32
C GLY A 201 12.27 -2.57 16.68
N ASP A 202 13.25 -2.97 17.49
CA ASP A 202 14.42 -3.75 17.09
C ASP A 202 14.25 -5.25 17.41
N VAL A 203 13.30 -5.89 16.75
CA VAL A 203 13.11 -7.36 16.79
C VAL A 203 13.88 -7.98 15.61
N PRO A 204 14.54 -9.15 15.74
CA PRO A 204 15.19 -9.81 14.61
C PRO A 204 14.22 -10.10 13.46
N ARG A 205 14.63 -9.79 12.22
CA ARG A 205 13.85 -10.05 11.01
C ARG A 205 14.20 -11.41 10.43
N ARG A 206 13.19 -12.10 9.87
CA ARG A 206 13.30 -13.43 9.26
C ARG A 206 13.00 -13.39 7.75
N ILE A 207 11.99 -12.64 7.32
CA ILE A 207 11.57 -12.58 5.90
C ILE A 207 11.64 -11.19 5.29
N SER A 208 11.63 -10.15 6.12
CA SER A 208 11.72 -8.75 5.70
C SER A 208 13.17 -8.23 5.55
N GLU A 209 14.16 -9.12 5.58
CA GLU A 209 15.53 -8.77 5.19
C GLU A 209 15.59 -8.56 3.66
N GLY A 210 16.11 -7.42 3.23
CA GLY A 210 16.09 -6.98 1.82
C GLY A 210 14.82 -6.22 1.43
N LEU A 211 13.86 -6.03 2.34
CA LEU A 211 12.67 -5.21 2.10
C LEU A 211 13.03 -3.73 2.02
N VAL A 212 12.50 -3.02 1.02
CA VAL A 212 12.61 -1.57 0.94
C VAL A 212 11.29 -0.94 1.39
N GLU A 213 11.32 -0.32 2.57
CA GLU A 213 10.22 0.52 3.03
C GLU A 213 10.21 1.84 2.27
N PHE A 214 9.04 2.44 2.15
CA PHE A 214 8.81 3.68 1.43
C PHE A 214 7.82 4.57 2.16
N SER A 215 8.10 5.86 2.22
CA SER A 215 7.23 6.84 2.87
C SER A 215 7.36 8.19 2.18
N TRP A 216 6.35 9.04 2.32
CA TRP A 216 6.41 10.41 1.83
C TRP A 216 6.53 11.37 2.99
N TYR A 217 7.34 12.40 2.81
CA TYR A 217 7.25 13.62 3.59
C TYR A 217 6.46 14.64 2.77
N LEU A 218 5.32 15.05 3.31
CA LEU A 218 4.38 15.96 2.66
C LEU A 218 4.18 17.19 3.55
N PRO A 219 4.68 18.38 3.14
CA PRO A 219 4.53 19.60 3.94
C PRO A 219 3.07 20.06 3.97
N CYS A 220 2.67 20.69 5.07
CA CYS A 220 1.34 21.29 5.24
C CYS A 220 1.30 22.80 4.94
N GLY A 221 2.45 23.41 4.65
CA GLY A 221 2.60 24.83 4.35
C GLY A 221 2.84 25.69 5.58
N ASN A 222 3.00 25.08 6.76
CA ASN A 222 3.22 25.78 8.02
C ASN A 222 4.69 25.68 8.46
N ARG A 223 5.41 26.80 8.40
CA ARG A 223 6.85 26.89 8.76
C ARG A 223 7.16 26.50 10.20
N SER A 224 6.22 26.57 11.14
CA SER A 224 6.47 26.16 12.53
C SER A 224 6.39 24.64 12.73
N VAL A 225 5.74 23.93 11.82
CA VAL A 225 5.52 22.46 11.89
C VAL A 225 6.36 21.72 10.85
N ASP A 226 6.48 22.26 9.65
CA ASP A 226 7.17 21.64 8.54
C ASP A 226 8.69 21.61 8.74
N LYS A 227 9.26 20.39 8.74
CA LYS A 227 10.70 20.15 8.74
C LYS A 227 11.38 20.49 7.41
N PHE A 228 10.66 20.35 6.31
CA PHE A 228 11.11 20.63 4.94
C PHE A 228 10.03 21.40 4.18
N SER A 229 10.43 22.31 3.29
CA SER A 229 9.52 23.17 2.53
C SER A 229 8.92 22.53 1.27
N GLU A 230 9.54 21.45 0.80
CA GLU A 230 9.20 20.74 -0.43
C GLU A 230 8.87 19.28 -0.10
N PRO A 231 7.96 18.63 -0.85
CA PRO A 231 7.67 17.23 -0.65
C PRO A 231 8.84 16.35 -1.11
N MET A 232 9.00 15.19 -0.47
CA MET A 232 10.01 14.20 -0.85
C MET A 232 9.55 12.77 -0.58
N ALA A 233 10.06 11.84 -1.36
CA ALA A 233 9.93 10.42 -1.11
C ALA A 233 11.14 9.90 -0.36
N VAL A 234 10.93 8.98 0.57
CA VAL A 234 11.99 8.34 1.35
C VAL A 234 11.90 6.83 1.20
N ALA A 235 13.03 6.20 0.84
CA ALA A 235 13.18 4.75 0.79
C ALA A 235 14.18 4.25 1.83
N ASN A 236 13.89 3.12 2.46
CA ASN A 236 14.71 2.56 3.52
C ASN A 236 14.95 1.05 3.32
N LEU A 237 16.15 0.68 2.89
CA LEU A 237 16.52 -0.72 2.62
C LEU A 237 16.85 -1.49 3.91
N ARG A 238 15.97 -2.38 4.35
CA ARG A 238 16.20 -3.24 5.52
C ARG A 238 17.23 -4.33 5.19
N GLY A 239 18.15 -4.55 6.12
CA GLY A 239 19.21 -5.55 5.99
C GLY A 239 20.57 -4.99 5.61
N ASP A 240 21.46 -5.88 5.18
CA ASP A 240 22.85 -5.59 4.79
C ASP A 240 22.95 -5.40 3.28
N ILE A 241 23.37 -4.23 2.81
CA ILE A 241 23.52 -3.95 1.37
C ILE A 241 24.44 -4.91 0.63
N ARG A 242 25.39 -5.56 1.33
CA ARG A 242 26.29 -6.56 0.73
C ARG A 242 25.55 -7.83 0.28
N SER A 243 24.40 -8.10 0.91
CA SER A 243 23.55 -9.24 0.60
C SER A 243 22.44 -8.91 -0.41
N PHE A 244 22.22 -7.62 -0.69
CA PHE A 244 21.05 -7.11 -1.41
C PHE A 244 21.46 -6.15 -2.54
N ASP A 245 22.33 -6.62 -3.44
CA ASP A 245 22.91 -5.82 -4.53
C ASP A 245 21.84 -5.30 -5.52
N LYS A 246 20.81 -6.10 -5.84
CA LYS A 246 19.70 -5.65 -6.71
C LYS A 246 18.95 -4.47 -6.12
N GLN A 247 18.56 -4.57 -4.84
CA GLN A 247 17.89 -3.49 -4.12
C GLN A 247 18.78 -2.24 -4.04
N PHE A 248 20.05 -2.42 -3.68
CA PHE A 248 20.97 -1.30 -3.53
C PHE A 248 21.25 -0.61 -4.87
N THR A 249 21.43 -1.38 -5.94
CA THR A 249 21.60 -0.87 -7.31
C THR A 249 20.36 -0.11 -7.76
N PHE A 250 19.16 -0.66 -7.53
CA PHE A 250 17.91 0.03 -7.81
C PHE A 250 17.83 1.38 -7.11
N LEU A 251 18.18 1.47 -5.82
CA LEU A 251 18.19 2.73 -5.07
C LEU A 251 19.24 3.72 -5.63
N CYS A 252 20.44 3.25 -5.99
CA CYS A 252 21.47 4.10 -6.57
C CYS A 252 21.11 4.62 -7.97
N GLN A 253 20.29 3.90 -8.72
CA GLN A 253 19.77 4.37 -10.02
C GLN A 253 18.56 5.30 -9.83
N SER A 254 17.75 5.04 -8.80
CA SER A 254 16.46 5.68 -8.55
C SER A 254 16.57 7.05 -7.88
N SER A 255 17.45 7.16 -6.88
CA SER A 255 17.43 8.23 -5.89
C SER A 255 18.18 9.48 -6.32
N ALA A 256 17.78 10.63 -5.77
CA ALA A 256 18.57 11.85 -5.85
C ALA A 256 19.82 11.72 -4.95
N VAL A 257 19.64 11.12 -3.77
CA VAL A 257 20.71 10.89 -2.81
C VAL A 257 20.50 9.56 -2.07
N VAL A 258 21.59 8.85 -1.81
CA VAL A 258 21.63 7.64 -0.98
C VAL A 258 22.54 7.91 0.22
N TYR A 259 21.96 7.96 1.41
CA TYR A 259 22.68 8.01 2.67
C TYR A 259 23.02 6.59 3.14
N ILE A 260 24.30 6.34 3.38
CA ILE A 260 24.76 5.04 3.86
C ILE A 260 25.37 5.20 5.24
N LEU A 261 24.76 4.55 6.22
CA LEU A 261 25.27 4.53 7.60
C LEU A 261 26.27 3.39 7.71
N CYS A 262 27.53 3.68 8.00
CA CYS A 262 28.60 2.69 8.06
C CYS A 262 29.58 2.95 9.20
N GLU A 263 30.44 1.98 9.49
CA GLU A 263 31.61 2.20 10.33
C GLU A 263 32.80 2.68 9.49
N GLU A 264 33.80 3.33 10.10
CA GLU A 264 35.00 3.74 9.37
C GLU A 264 35.80 2.56 8.81
N SER A 265 35.72 1.39 9.46
CA SER A 265 36.31 0.15 8.97
C SER A 265 35.74 -0.31 7.62
N GLU A 266 34.55 0.17 7.25
CA GLU A 266 33.85 -0.23 6.04
C GLU A 266 34.07 0.75 4.88
N VAL A 267 34.88 1.80 5.08
CA VAL A 267 35.19 2.79 4.04
C VAL A 267 35.84 2.14 2.81
N GLU A 268 36.59 1.04 2.97
CA GLU A 268 37.15 0.29 1.84
C GLU A 268 36.09 -0.38 0.97
N TYR A 269 34.99 -0.87 1.55
CA TYR A 269 33.84 -1.36 0.78
C TYR A 269 33.24 -0.25 -0.09
N PHE A 270 33.24 0.99 0.40
CA PHE A 270 32.74 2.14 -0.36
C PHE A 270 33.70 2.64 -1.44
N LYS A 271 35.02 2.44 -1.29
CA LYS A 271 35.98 2.65 -2.39
C LYS A 271 35.71 1.73 -3.57
N TYR A 272 35.29 0.49 -3.32
CA TYR A 272 34.88 -0.43 -4.39
C TYR A 272 33.63 0.08 -5.14
N LEU A 273 32.69 0.72 -4.44
CA LEU A 273 31.51 1.33 -5.06
C LEU A 273 31.84 2.57 -5.91
N GLN A 274 32.95 3.27 -5.66
CA GLN A 274 33.41 4.40 -6.49
C GLN A 274 33.76 3.98 -7.92
N GLY A 275 34.12 2.71 -8.15
CA GLY A 275 34.36 2.17 -9.49
C GLY A 275 33.09 1.98 -10.32
N LYS A 276 31.90 2.07 -9.71
CA LYS A 276 30.61 1.96 -10.41
C LYS A 276 30.09 3.36 -10.77
N GLN A 277 29.57 3.52 -11.99
CA GLN A 277 28.88 4.74 -12.39
C GLN A 277 27.50 4.81 -11.71
N LEU A 278 27.44 5.49 -10.56
CA LEU A 278 26.21 5.70 -9.81
C LEU A 278 25.48 6.96 -10.31
N GLN A 279 24.17 6.87 -10.52
CA GLN A 279 23.36 8.03 -10.91
C GLN A 279 22.99 8.91 -9.71
N ALA A 280 22.83 8.31 -8.54
CA ALA A 280 22.54 9.02 -7.30
C ALA A 280 23.83 9.58 -6.66
N LYS A 281 23.68 10.69 -5.95
CA LYS A 281 24.72 11.16 -5.03
C LYS A 281 24.79 10.24 -3.80
N VAL A 282 25.96 9.71 -3.47
CA VAL A 282 26.14 8.89 -2.25
C VAL A 282 26.76 9.73 -1.15
N ILE A 283 26.17 9.69 0.05
CA ILE A 283 26.67 10.37 1.24
C ILE A 283 26.90 9.31 2.33
N LEU A 284 28.13 9.25 2.83
CA LEU A 284 28.49 8.32 3.89
C LEU A 284 28.31 9.00 5.25
N ILE A 285 27.64 8.31 6.15
CA ILE A 285 27.47 8.69 7.56
C ILE A 285 28.29 7.69 8.37
N SER A 286 29.52 8.05 8.73
CA SER A 286 30.41 7.17 9.48
C SER A 286 30.39 7.47 10.97
N SER A 287 30.58 6.44 11.81
CA SER A 287 30.84 6.61 13.25
C SER A 287 32.15 5.96 13.67
N LYS A 288 32.91 6.66 14.54
CA LYS A 288 34.05 6.09 15.27
C LYS A 288 33.57 5.53 16.60
N ARG A 289 33.62 4.21 16.77
CA ARG A 289 33.39 3.44 18.04
C ARG A 289 32.52 4.19 19.07
N GLY A 290 31.30 4.55 18.67
CA GLY A 290 30.26 5.08 19.56
C GLY A 290 30.45 6.50 20.13
N LYS A 291 31.31 7.37 19.57
CA LYS A 291 31.54 8.72 20.17
C LYS A 291 31.57 9.90 19.19
N SER A 292 31.80 9.70 17.90
CA SER A 292 31.75 10.80 16.92
C SER A 292 31.21 10.35 15.57
N PHE A 293 30.54 11.29 14.89
CA PHE A 293 29.95 11.09 13.57
C PHE A 293 30.58 12.00 12.53
N ARG A 294 30.80 11.47 11.32
CA ARG A 294 31.31 12.24 10.18
C ARG A 294 30.38 12.06 8.98
N LEU A 295 29.84 13.16 8.47
CA LEU A 295 29.12 13.19 7.21
C LEU A 295 30.11 13.49 6.09
N THR A 296 30.38 12.50 5.23
CA THR A 296 31.24 12.68 4.07
C THR A 296 30.39 12.76 2.81
N VAL A 297 30.41 13.93 2.18
CA VAL A 297 29.67 14.23 0.95
C VAL A 297 30.63 14.12 -0.23
N GLU A 298 30.45 13.15 -1.12
CA GLU A 298 31.17 13.10 -2.40
C GLU A 298 30.21 13.46 -3.55
N PRO A 299 30.69 14.26 -4.52
CA PRO A 299 31.40 13.72 -5.69
C PRO A 299 32.66 14.55 -5.97
N ASN A 300 33.84 13.93 -6.01
CA ASN A 300 35.15 14.61 -5.97
C ASN A 300 35.39 15.36 -4.64
N LEU A 301 35.81 14.59 -3.64
CA LEU A 301 36.45 14.99 -2.37
C LEU A 301 36.26 16.45 -1.93
N LYS A 302 35.10 16.76 -1.35
CA LYS A 302 34.99 17.78 -0.30
C LYS A 302 34.30 17.17 0.90
N THR A 303 35.10 16.65 1.82
CA THR A 303 34.64 16.27 3.16
C THR A 303 34.17 17.51 3.90
N THR A 304 32.88 17.66 4.12
CA THR A 304 32.38 18.58 5.15
C THR A 304 32.63 17.91 6.51
N ASN A 305 33.77 18.23 7.12
CA ASN A 305 34.04 17.82 8.49
C ASN A 305 33.09 18.61 9.40
N LEU A 306 32.06 17.96 9.93
CA LEU A 306 31.42 18.44 11.15
C LEU A 306 32.38 18.10 12.29
N SER A 307 33.18 19.09 12.67
CA SER A 307 34.14 18.99 13.76
C SER A 307 33.39 18.90 15.11
N GLU A 308 33.73 17.84 15.83
CA GLU A 308 33.93 17.75 17.28
C GLU A 308 32.79 18.15 18.22
N THR A 309 32.12 17.15 18.76
CA THR A 309 32.19 16.67 20.17
C THR A 309 31.01 15.72 20.39
N LYS A 310 31.17 14.73 21.28
CA LYS A 310 30.21 13.68 21.68
C LYS A 310 28.77 13.84 21.15
N THR A 311 28.54 13.46 19.90
CA THR A 311 27.24 13.66 19.26
C THR A 311 26.37 12.46 19.60
N THR A 312 25.29 12.69 20.33
CA THR A 312 24.23 11.69 20.51
C THR A 312 23.51 11.43 19.18
N GLU A 313 22.83 10.29 19.00
CA GLU A 313 22.01 10.04 17.80
C GLU A 313 20.96 11.16 17.53
N THR A 314 20.55 11.88 18.57
CA THR A 314 19.68 13.05 18.53
C THR A 314 20.35 14.28 17.90
N GLU A 315 21.66 14.44 18.06
CA GLU A 315 22.39 15.57 17.47
C GLU A 315 22.72 15.34 16.00
N LEU A 316 22.75 14.08 15.53
CA LEU A 316 22.90 13.74 14.11
C LEU A 316 21.70 14.13 13.23
N ALA A 317 20.50 14.21 13.82
CA ALA A 317 19.29 14.48 13.08
C ALA A 317 19.31 15.87 12.43
N ARG A 318 19.89 16.88 13.10
CA ARG A 318 19.99 18.26 12.61
C ARG A 318 20.90 18.38 11.37
N PRO A 319 22.17 17.93 11.40
CA PRO A 319 23.02 17.94 10.21
C PRO A 319 22.46 17.16 9.03
N LEU A 320 21.79 16.03 9.31
CA LEU A 320 21.14 15.25 8.26
C LEU A 320 19.95 16.01 7.66
N GLN A 321 19.12 16.64 8.49
CA GLN A 321 18.02 17.49 8.06
C GLN A 321 18.54 18.66 7.21
N GLU A 322 19.61 19.34 7.64
CA GLU A 322 20.26 20.41 6.86
C GLU A 322 20.79 19.90 5.51
N SER A 323 21.43 18.73 5.50
CA SER A 323 21.92 18.09 4.27
C SER A 323 20.79 17.79 3.29
N VAL A 324 19.68 17.24 3.79
CA VAL A 324 18.48 16.97 2.98
C VAL A 324 17.86 18.29 2.49
N SER A 325 17.69 19.29 3.35
CA SER A 325 17.17 20.62 2.98
C SER A 325 18.00 21.31 1.89
N GLN A 326 19.33 21.24 1.99
CA GLN A 326 20.23 21.77 0.95
C GLN A 326 20.09 21.02 -0.38
N MET A 327 19.81 19.71 -0.34
CA MET A 327 19.56 18.90 -1.53
C MET A 327 18.23 19.27 -2.16
N LEU A 328 17.17 19.44 -1.35
CA LEU A 328 15.84 19.85 -1.81
C LEU A 328 15.84 21.27 -2.40
N GLY A 329 16.66 22.18 -1.87
CA GLY A 329 16.80 23.55 -2.39
C GLY A 329 17.56 23.66 -3.72
N LYS A 330 18.25 22.60 -4.17
CA LYS A 330 18.93 22.55 -5.48
C LYS A 330 18.02 21.87 -6.51
N LYS A 331 18.30 22.07 -7.81
CA LYS A 331 17.70 21.27 -8.88
C LYS A 331 18.14 19.80 -8.71
N SER A 332 17.36 19.03 -7.97
CA SER A 332 17.57 17.62 -7.69
C SER A 332 16.79 16.77 -8.70
N LYS A 333 17.27 15.54 -8.90
CA LYS A 333 16.60 14.54 -9.72
C LYS A 333 15.27 14.17 -9.06
N LYS A 334 14.16 14.40 -9.74
CA LYS A 334 12.83 13.97 -9.31
C LYS A 334 12.42 12.69 -10.02
N VAL A 335 11.61 11.88 -9.36
CA VAL A 335 11.03 10.65 -9.89
C VAL A 335 9.60 10.51 -9.41
N SER A 336 8.73 9.99 -10.26
CA SER A 336 7.42 9.45 -9.85
C SER A 336 7.56 7.95 -9.54
N LEU A 337 6.64 7.38 -8.77
CA LEU A 337 6.62 5.93 -8.55
C LEU A 337 6.40 5.17 -9.86
N GLU A 338 5.60 5.72 -10.78
CA GLU A 338 5.42 5.11 -12.11
C GLU A 338 6.74 5.03 -12.88
N ASN A 339 7.55 6.09 -12.86
CA ASN A 339 8.86 6.10 -13.51
C ASN A 339 9.89 5.16 -12.85
N LEU A 340 9.64 4.70 -11.61
CA LEU A 340 10.50 3.71 -10.97
C LEU A 340 10.31 2.30 -11.53
N ALA A 341 9.17 1.97 -12.14
CA ALA A 341 8.95 0.67 -12.77
C ALA A 341 9.98 0.39 -13.87
N GLU A 342 10.29 1.40 -14.69
CA GLU A 342 11.33 1.29 -15.72
C GLU A 342 12.71 0.94 -15.13
N ARG A 343 13.04 1.50 -13.97
CA ARG A 343 14.30 1.22 -13.27
C ARG A 343 14.27 -0.15 -12.60
N ALA A 344 13.11 -0.60 -12.11
CA ALA A 344 12.94 -1.94 -11.57
C ALA A 344 13.25 -3.00 -12.64
N TRP A 345 12.71 -2.86 -13.86
CA TRP A 345 12.99 -3.77 -14.96
C TRP A 345 14.49 -3.85 -15.31
N ARG A 346 15.18 -2.70 -15.34
CA ARG A 346 16.64 -2.63 -15.58
C ARG A 346 17.47 -3.32 -14.49
N CYS A 347 16.92 -3.45 -13.29
CA CYS A 347 17.55 -4.15 -12.17
C CYS A 347 17.06 -5.61 -12.02
N GLU A 348 16.34 -6.15 -13.01
CA GLU A 348 15.72 -7.48 -12.94
C GLU A 348 14.81 -7.64 -11.71
N ILE A 349 14.02 -6.61 -11.43
CA ILE A 349 13.01 -6.57 -10.38
C ILE A 349 11.64 -6.65 -11.05
N LEU A 350 10.79 -7.55 -10.57
CA LEU A 350 9.42 -7.70 -11.06
C LEU A 350 8.59 -6.49 -10.65
N VAL A 351 7.54 -6.14 -11.39
CA VAL A 351 6.56 -5.12 -10.97
C VAL A 351 5.21 -5.79 -10.87
N ASP A 352 4.54 -5.67 -9.73
CA ASP A 352 3.21 -6.28 -9.50
C ASP A 352 2.13 -5.79 -10.48
N ASP A 353 2.32 -4.59 -11.04
CA ASP A 353 1.49 -3.95 -12.06
C ASP A 353 1.62 -4.60 -13.46
N ASP A 354 2.62 -5.45 -13.67
CA ASP A 354 2.87 -6.11 -14.97
C ASP A 354 1.98 -7.33 -15.26
N SER A 355 1.14 -7.74 -14.31
CA SER A 355 0.26 -8.88 -14.56
C SER A 355 -0.76 -8.58 -15.65
N ASN A 356 -1.18 -9.64 -16.35
CA ASN A 356 -2.14 -9.52 -17.45
C ASN A 356 -3.47 -8.92 -16.98
N GLU A 357 -3.89 -9.25 -15.77
CA GLU A 357 -5.11 -8.72 -15.14
C GLU A 357 -4.98 -7.21 -14.92
N CYS A 358 -3.88 -6.74 -14.32
CA CYS A 358 -3.62 -5.32 -14.07
C CYS A 358 -3.52 -4.51 -15.37
N ARG A 359 -2.75 -5.00 -16.35
CA ARG A 359 -2.60 -4.34 -17.65
C ARG A 359 -3.93 -4.24 -18.41
N SER A 360 -4.73 -5.31 -18.38
CA SER A 360 -6.05 -5.33 -19.03
C SER A 360 -7.02 -4.39 -18.33
N ALA A 361 -7.10 -4.44 -17.00
CA ALA A 361 -7.94 -3.53 -16.21
C ALA A 361 -7.55 -2.07 -16.44
N LEU A 362 -6.26 -1.74 -16.41
CA LEU A 362 -5.75 -0.39 -16.68
C LEU A 362 -6.08 0.08 -18.09
N LYS A 363 -6.00 -0.80 -19.09
CA LYS A 363 -6.39 -0.49 -20.48
C LYS A 363 -7.88 -0.15 -20.57
N TYR A 364 -8.77 -0.93 -19.95
CA TYR A 364 -10.20 -0.62 -19.93
C TYR A 364 -10.52 0.65 -19.14
N ALA A 365 -9.91 0.82 -17.97
CA ALA A 365 -10.06 2.03 -17.17
C ALA A 365 -9.66 3.28 -17.97
N ARG A 366 -8.51 3.25 -18.65
CA ARG A 366 -8.05 4.35 -19.52
C ARG A 366 -9.01 4.62 -20.68
N LYS A 367 -9.54 3.59 -21.33
CA LYS A 367 -10.55 3.75 -22.40
C LYS A 367 -11.81 4.45 -21.90
N ILE A 368 -12.27 4.10 -20.70
CA ILE A 368 -13.45 4.72 -20.08
C ILE A 368 -13.14 6.16 -19.69
N THR A 369 -12.04 6.41 -18.97
CA THR A 369 -11.70 7.74 -18.47
C THR A 369 -11.28 8.72 -19.56
N ALA A 370 -10.70 8.26 -20.67
CA ALA A 370 -10.31 9.12 -21.79
C ALA A 370 -11.49 9.80 -22.49
N ARG A 371 -12.71 9.29 -22.28
CA ARG A 371 -13.95 9.90 -22.81
C ARG A 371 -14.56 10.93 -21.86
N ILE A 372 -14.07 10.99 -20.63
CA ILE A 372 -14.52 11.94 -19.61
C ILE A 372 -13.69 13.22 -19.76
N ASP A 373 -14.09 14.08 -20.70
CA ASP A 373 -13.55 15.44 -20.81
C ASP A 373 -14.47 16.40 -20.04
N LYS A 374 -15.62 16.74 -20.62
CA LYS A 374 -16.67 17.51 -19.92
C LYS A 374 -17.67 16.58 -19.26
N ILE A 375 -17.71 16.64 -17.93
CA ILE A 375 -18.55 15.75 -17.10
C ILE A 375 -20.04 15.84 -17.45
N SER A 376 -20.56 17.03 -17.79
CA SER A 376 -21.97 17.20 -18.14
C SER A 376 -22.31 16.51 -19.45
N GLU A 377 -21.55 16.79 -20.51
CA GLU A 377 -21.74 16.20 -21.85
C GLU A 377 -21.58 14.68 -21.79
N PHE A 378 -20.54 14.19 -21.10
CA PHE A 378 -20.34 12.76 -20.90
C PHE A 378 -21.53 12.09 -20.20
N LYS A 379 -22.10 12.72 -19.15
CA LYS A 379 -23.25 12.14 -18.44
C LYS A 379 -24.49 12.04 -19.33
N ASP A 380 -24.74 13.07 -20.14
CA ASP A 380 -25.91 13.10 -21.02
C ASP A 380 -25.80 12.09 -22.16
N GLU A 381 -24.61 11.92 -22.73
CA GLU A 381 -24.34 10.99 -23.84
C GLU A 381 -24.17 9.53 -23.39
N GLU A 382 -23.38 9.30 -22.34
CA GLU A 382 -22.92 7.95 -21.98
C GLU A 382 -23.70 7.34 -20.80
N LEU A 383 -24.40 8.17 -20.01
CA LEU A 383 -25.21 7.75 -18.85
C LEU A 383 -26.65 8.30 -18.89
N PRO A 384 -27.37 8.23 -20.04
CA PRO A 384 -28.69 8.85 -20.19
C PRO A 384 -29.73 8.26 -19.22
N THR A 385 -29.57 7.00 -18.82
CA THR A 385 -30.46 6.34 -17.88
C THR A 385 -30.31 6.83 -16.44
N GLN A 386 -29.14 7.39 -16.08
CA GLN A 386 -28.83 7.97 -14.76
C GLN A 386 -29.11 9.48 -14.70
N GLY A 387 -29.59 10.08 -15.79
CA GLY A 387 -30.00 11.47 -15.88
C GLY A 387 -31.43 11.69 -15.37
N ASP A 388 -32.25 12.35 -16.17
CA ASP A 388 -33.57 12.83 -15.74
C ASP A 388 -34.59 11.70 -15.50
N ILE A 389 -34.44 10.57 -16.18
CA ILE A 389 -35.31 9.40 -15.99
C ILE A 389 -35.12 8.83 -14.59
N TRP A 390 -33.86 8.66 -14.13
CA TRP A 390 -33.59 8.19 -12.77
C TRP A 390 -34.12 9.17 -11.72
N LYS A 391 -33.90 10.48 -11.93
CA LYS A 391 -34.45 11.52 -11.03
C LYS A 391 -35.97 11.44 -10.96
N ALA A 392 -36.66 11.25 -12.09
CA ALA A 392 -38.11 11.12 -12.14
C ALA A 392 -38.60 9.85 -11.41
N ILE A 393 -37.96 8.70 -11.63
CA ILE A 393 -38.28 7.45 -10.92
C ILE A 393 -38.07 7.62 -9.40
N SER A 394 -36.92 8.15 -8.99
CA SER A 394 -36.60 8.39 -7.58
C SER A 394 -37.59 9.35 -6.92
N TRP A 395 -38.01 10.39 -7.66
CA TRP A 395 -39.05 11.31 -7.21
C TRP A 395 -40.39 10.60 -7.02
N VAL A 396 -40.85 9.81 -8.00
CA VAL A 396 -42.11 9.04 -7.91
C VAL A 396 -42.07 8.07 -6.73
N GLN A 397 -40.97 7.34 -6.54
CA GLN A 397 -40.80 6.42 -5.42
C GLN A 397 -40.83 7.15 -4.07
N THR A 398 -40.18 8.31 -3.99
CA THR A 398 -40.22 9.16 -2.78
C THR A 398 -41.64 9.66 -2.50
N GLU A 399 -42.35 10.08 -3.55
CA GLU A 399 -43.72 10.58 -3.47
C GLU A 399 -44.72 9.48 -3.13
N HIS A 400 -44.47 8.25 -3.53
CA HIS A 400 -45.29 7.08 -3.19
C HIS A 400 -45.39 6.84 -1.68
N TRP A 401 -44.29 7.11 -0.96
CA TRP A 401 -44.24 7.03 0.50
C TRP A 401 -44.78 8.29 1.19
N LYS A 402 -44.44 9.48 0.67
CA LYS A 402 -44.71 10.75 1.36
C LYS A 402 -46.09 11.36 1.03
N LEU A 403 -46.66 11.04 -0.13
CA LEU A 403 -47.95 11.49 -0.63
C LEU A 403 -48.18 13.03 -0.54
N ARG A 404 -47.10 13.82 -0.68
CA ARG A 404 -47.13 15.28 -0.41
C ARG A 404 -48.03 16.05 -1.37
N LYS A 405 -48.18 15.56 -2.61
CA LYS A 405 -49.00 16.18 -3.66
C LYS A 405 -50.34 15.47 -3.89
N ALA A 406 -50.76 14.56 -2.99
CA ALA A 406 -52.05 13.87 -3.10
C ALA A 406 -53.25 14.85 -3.05
N GLY A 407 -53.14 15.94 -2.28
CA GLY A 407 -54.18 16.95 -2.17
C GLY A 407 -55.51 16.38 -1.68
N LYS A 408 -56.55 16.44 -2.53
CA LYS A 408 -57.89 15.90 -2.23
C LYS A 408 -58.14 14.49 -2.80
N ILE A 409 -57.17 13.90 -3.51
CA ILE A 409 -57.28 12.57 -4.10
C ILE A 409 -57.11 11.52 -3.00
N LYS A 410 -57.90 10.45 -3.03
CA LYS A 410 -57.74 9.32 -2.10
C LYS A 410 -56.34 8.73 -2.23
N ALA A 411 -55.69 8.43 -1.10
CA ALA A 411 -54.31 7.96 -1.07
C ALA A 411 -54.06 6.74 -1.97
N GLU A 412 -54.98 5.78 -1.99
CA GLU A 412 -54.88 4.57 -2.84
C GLU A 412 -54.95 4.89 -4.33
N GLU A 413 -55.83 5.81 -4.73
CA GLU A 413 -55.98 6.20 -6.13
C GLU A 413 -54.75 6.97 -6.61
N TYR A 414 -54.20 7.85 -5.76
CA TYR A 414 -52.97 8.56 -6.02
C TYR A 414 -51.73 7.64 -6.05
N ARG A 415 -51.68 6.59 -5.23
CA ARG A 415 -50.62 5.56 -5.36
C ARG A 415 -50.70 4.83 -6.70
N LYS A 416 -51.91 4.44 -7.16
CA LYS A 416 -52.10 3.81 -8.47
C LYS A 416 -51.69 4.72 -9.65
N THR A 417 -51.80 6.05 -9.51
CA THR A 417 -51.30 6.97 -10.56
C THR A 417 -49.78 7.06 -10.56
N LEU A 418 -49.15 7.08 -9.37
CA LEU A 418 -47.69 7.04 -9.24
C LEU A 418 -47.10 5.72 -9.77
N GLU A 419 -47.72 4.58 -9.48
CA GLU A 419 -47.31 3.27 -10.04
C GLU A 419 -47.35 3.26 -11.58
N ARG A 420 -48.39 3.85 -12.17
CA ARG A 420 -48.49 4.02 -13.63
C ARG A 420 -47.37 4.91 -14.16
N ALA A 421 -47.11 6.04 -13.51
CA ALA A 421 -46.03 6.95 -13.89
C ALA A 421 -44.65 6.27 -13.79
N GLU A 422 -44.39 5.52 -12.71
CA GLU A 422 -43.15 4.75 -12.55
C GLU A 422 -42.98 3.73 -13.67
N LYS A 423 -44.05 3.01 -14.03
CA LYS A 423 -44.04 2.03 -15.12
C LYS A 423 -43.74 2.71 -16.47
N GLU A 424 -44.25 3.90 -16.72
CA GLU A 424 -43.91 4.68 -17.91
C GLU A 424 -42.45 5.13 -17.94
N PHE A 425 -41.91 5.62 -16.82
CA PHE A 425 -40.50 5.99 -16.75
C PHE A 425 -39.57 4.78 -16.93
N LYS A 426 -39.90 3.62 -16.36
CA LYS A 426 -39.16 2.36 -16.59
C LYS A 426 -39.21 1.93 -18.06
N LYS A 427 -40.37 2.06 -18.72
CA LYS A 427 -40.47 1.81 -20.18
C LYS A 427 -39.60 2.78 -20.99
N LYS A 428 -39.53 4.05 -20.59
CA LYS A 428 -38.62 5.02 -21.23
C LYS A 428 -37.16 4.65 -21.01
N GLN A 429 -36.80 4.20 -19.80
CA GLN A 429 -35.46 3.73 -19.48
C GLN A 429 -35.02 2.55 -20.36
N GLN A 430 -35.91 1.58 -20.58
CA GLN A 430 -35.65 0.38 -21.40
C GLN A 430 -35.45 0.67 -22.89
N ARG A 431 -35.78 1.87 -23.38
CA ARG A 431 -35.58 2.26 -24.78
C ARG A 431 -34.14 2.68 -25.07
N PHE A 432 -33.34 2.96 -24.05
CA PHE A 432 -31.94 3.33 -24.26
C PHE A 432 -31.10 2.11 -24.56
N GLU A 433 -30.30 2.20 -25.61
CA GLU A 433 -29.30 1.19 -25.94
C GLU A 433 -28.10 1.28 -25.02
N MET A 434 -27.34 0.17 -24.93
CA MET A 434 -26.11 0.13 -24.16
C MET A 434 -25.08 1.05 -24.78
N THR A 435 -24.63 2.05 -24.01
CA THR A 435 -23.62 3.00 -24.48
C THR A 435 -22.26 2.34 -24.61
N THR A 436 -21.37 2.94 -25.42
CA THR A 436 -20.02 2.41 -25.62
C THR A 436 -19.24 2.37 -24.29
N THR A 437 -19.45 3.33 -23.39
CA THR A 437 -18.84 3.32 -22.06
C THR A 437 -19.38 2.17 -21.21
N MET A 438 -20.69 1.92 -21.19
CA MET A 438 -21.27 0.81 -20.44
C MET A 438 -20.84 -0.54 -21.00
N SER A 439 -20.73 -0.67 -22.33
CA SER A 439 -20.17 -1.87 -22.96
C SER A 439 -18.70 -2.08 -22.56
N ASN A 440 -17.86 -1.04 -22.61
CA ASN A 440 -16.47 -1.12 -22.17
C ASN A 440 -16.34 -1.45 -20.67
N PHE A 441 -17.24 -0.92 -19.83
CA PHE A 441 -17.29 -1.23 -18.41
C PHE A 441 -17.64 -2.71 -18.18
N LEU A 442 -18.69 -3.21 -18.83
CA LEU A 442 -19.09 -4.62 -18.74
C LEU A 442 -18.00 -5.55 -19.29
N ASN A 443 -17.38 -5.22 -20.42
CA ASN A 443 -16.26 -6.00 -20.96
C ASN A 443 -15.06 -6.02 -20.01
N GLY A 444 -14.74 -4.90 -19.37
CA GLY A 444 -13.70 -4.83 -18.34
C GLY A 444 -14.03 -5.68 -17.11
N TRP A 445 -15.30 -5.72 -16.71
CA TRP A 445 -15.80 -6.54 -15.62
C TRP A 445 -15.77 -8.04 -15.96
N SER A 446 -16.35 -8.43 -17.08
CA SER A 446 -16.43 -9.84 -17.52
C SER A 446 -15.06 -10.43 -17.86
N ALA A 447 -14.11 -9.64 -18.37
CA ALA A 447 -12.73 -10.07 -18.54
C ALA A 447 -12.04 -10.41 -17.20
N SER A 448 -12.52 -9.85 -16.08
CA SER A 448 -12.04 -10.18 -14.73
C SER A 448 -12.68 -11.46 -14.16
N GLU A 449 -13.89 -11.84 -14.60
CA GLU A 449 -14.61 -13.04 -14.13
C GLU A 449 -14.12 -14.34 -14.78
N VAL A 450 -13.68 -14.29 -16.04
CA VAL A 450 -13.09 -15.47 -16.74
C VAL A 450 -11.83 -15.99 -16.02
N HIS A 451 -11.18 -15.16 -15.20
CA HIS A 451 -10.04 -15.56 -14.37
C HIS A 451 -10.41 -15.99 -12.94
N LEU A 452 -11.67 -15.86 -12.53
CA LEU A 452 -12.16 -16.26 -11.20
C LEU A 452 -12.93 -17.60 -11.21
N PHE A 453 -13.44 -18.04 -12.36
CA PHE A 453 -14.15 -19.32 -12.51
C PHE A 453 -13.87 -19.97 -13.88
N PRO A 454 -12.80 -20.78 -14.03
CA PRO A 454 -12.51 -21.48 -15.29
C PRO A 454 -13.54 -22.57 -15.64
N GLU A 455 -14.33 -23.07 -14.67
CA GLU A 455 -15.17 -24.27 -14.84
C GLU A 455 -16.62 -23.99 -15.26
N MET A 456 -17.01 -22.76 -15.55
CA MET A 456 -18.40 -22.43 -15.92
C MET A 456 -18.58 -21.95 -17.37
N VAL A 457 -17.60 -22.22 -18.24
CA VAL A 457 -17.79 -22.09 -19.69
C VAL A 457 -17.84 -23.49 -20.32
N GLY A 458 -18.92 -24.20 -20.00
CA GLY A 458 -19.40 -25.29 -20.84
C GLY A 458 -20.04 -24.69 -22.10
N ASN A 459 -19.57 -25.15 -23.26
CA ASN A 459 -20.13 -24.82 -24.57
C ASN A 459 -21.66 -24.92 -24.57
N ASP A 460 -22.35 -23.79 -24.77
CA ASP A 460 -23.62 -23.81 -25.48
C ASP A 460 -23.84 -22.48 -26.22
N THR A 461 -23.38 -22.47 -27.47
CA THR A 461 -23.95 -21.62 -28.51
C THR A 461 -25.39 -22.05 -28.78
N ARG A 462 -26.38 -21.33 -28.24
CA ARG A 462 -27.69 -21.07 -28.86
C ARG A 462 -28.52 -20.13 -28.00
N GLY A 463 -29.04 -19.08 -28.64
CA GLY A 463 -29.78 -18.02 -27.98
C GLY A 463 -31.13 -18.47 -27.42
N SER A 464 -31.37 -18.09 -26.17
CA SER A 464 -32.72 -17.83 -25.63
C SER A 464 -32.58 -17.17 -24.26
N VAL A 465 -33.14 -15.97 -24.13
CA VAL A 465 -33.25 -15.21 -22.87
C VAL A 465 -34.32 -15.89 -22.00
N PRO A 466 -34.08 -16.24 -20.72
CA PRO A 466 -35.15 -16.71 -19.85
C PRO A 466 -35.97 -15.52 -19.34
N ALA A 467 -37.29 -15.58 -19.54
CA ALA A 467 -38.25 -14.65 -18.95
C ALA A 467 -38.37 -14.86 -17.42
N PRO A 468 -38.71 -13.81 -16.64
CA PRO A 468 -38.94 -13.97 -15.21
C PRO A 468 -40.29 -14.64 -14.94
N ALA A 469 -40.27 -15.71 -14.15
CA ALA A 469 -41.47 -16.39 -13.69
C ALA A 469 -42.26 -15.51 -12.71
N VAL A 470 -43.57 -15.45 -12.92
CA VAL A 470 -44.55 -14.78 -12.06
C VAL A 470 -45.42 -15.84 -11.38
N SER A 471 -45.62 -15.66 -10.07
CA SER A 471 -46.79 -16.04 -9.25
C SER A 471 -47.03 -17.50 -8.81
N SER A 472 -47.10 -17.68 -7.48
CA SER A 472 -48.29 -18.21 -6.75
C SER A 472 -48.03 -18.11 -5.22
N THR A 473 -48.56 -17.11 -4.52
CA THR A 473 -49.80 -17.09 -3.68
C THR A 473 -49.71 -17.79 -2.31
N GLU A 474 -49.89 -16.95 -1.27
CA GLU A 474 -50.65 -17.14 -0.02
C GLU A 474 -50.30 -18.24 0.99
N SER A 475 -49.96 -17.83 2.22
CA SER A 475 -50.84 -18.05 3.37
C SER A 475 -50.45 -17.15 4.55
N ILE A 476 -51.36 -16.25 4.91
CA ILE A 476 -51.37 -15.45 6.13
C ILE A 476 -51.82 -16.37 7.28
N HIS A 477 -51.10 -16.37 8.40
CA HIS A 477 -51.67 -16.81 9.67
C HIS A 477 -51.48 -15.72 10.73
N ASP A 478 -52.63 -15.15 11.11
CA ASP A 478 -52.85 -14.33 12.29
C ASP A 478 -52.34 -15.01 13.57
N THR A 479 -51.77 -14.22 14.46
CA THR A 479 -51.99 -14.38 15.91
C THR A 479 -51.86 -13.02 16.59
N LYS A 480 -52.99 -12.51 17.05
CA LYS A 480 -53.10 -11.46 18.07
C LYS A 480 -53.40 -12.11 19.43
N ASN A 481 -52.86 -11.47 20.47
CA ASN A 481 -53.25 -11.46 21.88
C ASN A 481 -52.88 -12.66 22.77
N GLU A 482 -52.08 -12.38 23.82
CA GLU A 482 -52.50 -12.17 25.23
C GLU A 482 -51.24 -11.71 26.02
N VAL A 483 -51.16 -10.47 26.53
CA VAL A 483 -51.52 -9.99 27.87
C VAL A 483 -50.94 -10.84 29.02
N SER A 484 -49.81 -10.39 29.58
CA SER A 484 -49.60 -10.05 31.00
C SER A 484 -48.31 -9.27 31.17
#